data_AF-A0A6J6KZL6-F1
#
_entry.id   AF-A0A6J6KZL6-F1
#
_cell.length_a   1.000
_cell.length_b   1.000
_cell.length_c   1.000
_cell.angle_alpha   90.00
_cell.angle_beta   90.00
_cell.angle_gamma   90.00
#
_symmetry.space_group_name_H-M   'P 1'
#
loop_
_entity.id
_entity.type
_entity.pdbx_description
1 polymer ?
#
loop_
_entity_poly.entity_id
_entity_poly.type
_entity_poly.pdbx_seq_one_letter_code
_entity_poly.pdbx_strand_id
1 'polypeptide(L)'
;MCAAIGISHGAAEVQRLAIEEWRGASPVYGERLREIMNIEGDGVSAIFKVLQLDPGFPHHYLDVRYELIDESHGFFELAYCGALMDAEPWGEKMVTGMCHHIEDGTFDYTAQAVNPKAHITHVHRPPRVPSDRSPHCRWEITIDDDNETVPEADITKIVRGTTAATFKYPPMRDGTPHIPAKQVGN
;
A
#
# COMPACT_ATOMS: atom_id res chain seq x y z
N MET A 1 15.25 -5.28 -7.17
CA MET A 1 15.89 -4.32 -8.11
C MET A 1 16.90 -3.38 -7.43
N CYS A 2 17.18 -3.49 -6.12
CA CYS A 2 17.89 -2.43 -5.38
C CYS A 2 19.39 -2.66 -5.08
N ALA A 3 19.96 -3.83 -5.41
CA ALA A 3 21.33 -4.16 -5.01
C ALA A 3 22.38 -3.23 -5.65
N ALA A 4 22.25 -2.91 -6.94
CA ALA A 4 23.17 -2.01 -7.62
C ALA A 4 23.13 -0.58 -7.05
N ILE A 5 21.93 -0.10 -6.69
CA ILE A 5 21.76 1.20 -6.02
C ILE A 5 22.41 1.16 -4.63
N GLY A 6 22.18 0.10 -3.87
CA GLY A 6 22.78 -0.08 -2.54
C GLY A 6 24.31 -0.11 -2.58
N ILE A 7 24.90 -0.75 -3.59
CA ILE A 7 26.35 -0.81 -3.78
C ILE A 7 26.92 0.57 -4.18
N SER A 8 26.28 1.29 -5.10
CA SER A 8 26.82 2.53 -5.67
C SER A 8 26.48 3.80 -4.87
N HIS A 9 25.34 3.81 -4.16
CA HIS A 9 24.78 4.99 -3.50
C HIS A 9 24.40 4.75 -2.03
N GLY A 10 24.51 3.52 -1.53
CA GLY A 10 24.26 3.17 -0.14
C GLY A 10 22.79 2.88 0.19
N ALA A 11 22.57 2.33 1.39
CA ALA A 11 21.25 1.88 1.84
C ALA A 11 20.23 3.01 2.03
N ALA A 12 20.70 4.21 2.42
CA ALA A 12 19.82 5.37 2.60
C ALA A 12 19.18 5.80 1.27
N GLU A 13 19.91 5.72 0.16
CA GLU A 13 19.36 6.05 -1.15
C GLU A 13 18.40 4.98 -1.66
N VAL A 14 18.68 3.70 -1.39
CA VAL A 14 17.72 2.62 -1.64
C VAL A 14 16.39 2.88 -0.92
N GLN A 15 16.46 3.23 0.36
CA GLN A 15 15.28 3.54 1.17
C GLN A 15 14.51 4.75 0.62
N ARG A 16 15.22 5.85 0.32
CA ARG A 16 14.62 7.07 -0.24
C ARG A 16 13.90 6.77 -1.56
N LEU A 17 14.54 6.04 -2.46
CA LEU A 17 13.95 5.67 -3.75
C LEU A 17 12.78 4.71 -3.60
N ALA A 18 12.84 3.76 -2.67
CA ALA A 18 11.72 2.86 -2.38
C ALA A 18 10.50 3.65 -1.89
N ILE A 19 10.68 4.61 -0.98
CA ILE A 19 9.60 5.49 -0.53
C ILE A 19 8.99 6.25 -1.72
N GLU A 20 9.82 6.90 -2.54
CA GLU A 20 9.34 7.67 -3.70
C GLU A 20 8.63 6.79 -4.73
N GLU A 21 9.12 5.58 -4.99
CA GLU A 21 8.51 4.63 -5.92
C GLU A 21 7.08 4.26 -5.48
N TRP A 22 6.90 3.91 -4.20
CA TRP A 22 5.58 3.57 -3.66
C TRP A 22 4.64 4.77 -3.56
N ARG A 23 5.14 5.96 -3.18
CA ARG A 23 4.36 7.22 -3.23
C ARG A 23 3.88 7.54 -4.64
N GLY A 24 4.71 7.26 -5.64
CA GLY A 24 4.38 7.48 -7.05
C GLY A 24 3.37 6.48 -7.60
N ALA A 25 3.58 5.20 -7.32
CA ALA A 25 2.83 4.12 -7.94
C ALA A 25 1.49 3.85 -7.23
N SER A 26 1.46 3.86 -5.88
CA SER A 26 0.32 3.36 -5.11
C SER A 26 -0.98 4.13 -5.30
N PRO A 27 -0.99 5.47 -5.38
CA PRO A 27 -2.23 6.18 -5.68
C PRO A 27 -2.77 5.82 -7.07
N VAL A 28 -1.86 5.66 -8.05
CA VAL A 28 -2.22 5.46 -9.45
C VAL A 28 -2.78 4.07 -9.69
N TYR A 29 -2.12 3.01 -9.21
CA TYR A 29 -2.70 1.67 -9.35
C TYR A 29 -3.92 1.49 -8.43
N GLY A 30 -3.96 2.14 -7.25
CA GLY A 30 -5.09 2.07 -6.33
C GLY A 30 -6.39 2.58 -6.97
N GLU A 31 -6.35 3.73 -7.62
CA GLU A 31 -7.49 4.26 -8.40
C GLU A 31 -7.94 3.31 -9.52
N ARG A 32 -6.99 2.69 -10.22
CA ARG A 32 -7.30 1.72 -11.29
C ARG A 32 -7.90 0.43 -10.75
N LEU A 33 -7.41 -0.06 -9.62
CA LEU A 33 -8.00 -1.22 -8.93
C LEU A 33 -9.45 -0.92 -8.57
N ARG A 34 -9.75 0.28 -8.06
CA ARG A 34 -11.12 0.70 -7.76
C ARG A 34 -12.02 0.71 -8.99
N GLU A 35 -11.53 1.24 -10.11
CA GLU A 35 -12.26 1.28 -11.38
C GLU A 35 -12.57 -0.14 -11.90
N ILE A 36 -11.57 -1.01 -11.94
CA ILE A 36 -11.69 -2.37 -12.50
C ILE A 36 -12.56 -3.27 -11.61
N MET A 37 -12.46 -3.10 -10.29
CA MET A 37 -13.16 -3.95 -9.32
C MET A 37 -14.48 -3.35 -8.82
N ASN A 38 -14.87 -2.19 -9.36
CA ASN A 38 -16.05 -1.43 -8.95
C ASN A 38 -16.10 -1.20 -7.42
N ILE A 39 -14.98 -0.76 -6.84
CA ILE A 39 -14.89 -0.42 -5.41
C ILE A 39 -15.41 1.01 -5.21
N GLU A 40 -16.57 1.11 -4.57
CA GLU A 40 -17.23 2.37 -4.23
C GLU A 40 -16.99 2.76 -2.77
N GLY A 41 -17.27 4.03 -2.45
CA GLY A 41 -17.08 4.61 -1.12
C GLY A 41 -15.64 5.05 -0.85
N ASP A 42 -15.47 5.83 0.21
CA ASP A 42 -14.20 6.37 0.68
C ASP A 42 -13.92 5.98 2.15
N GLY A 43 -14.73 5.10 2.76
CA GLY A 43 -14.47 4.60 4.10
C GLY A 43 -13.37 3.54 4.17
N VAL A 44 -13.07 3.08 5.39
CA VAL A 44 -12.08 2.02 5.67
C VAL A 44 -12.41 0.74 4.90
N SER A 45 -13.69 0.42 4.69
CA SER A 45 -14.06 -0.77 3.90
C SER A 45 -13.59 -0.68 2.44
N ALA A 46 -13.58 0.52 1.86
CA ALA A 46 -13.06 0.75 0.51
C ALA A 46 -11.54 0.66 0.47
N ILE A 47 -10.86 1.21 1.48
CA ILE A 47 -9.39 1.09 1.65
C ILE A 47 -8.99 -0.38 1.71
N PHE A 48 -9.63 -1.19 2.57
CA PHE A 48 -9.31 -2.61 2.70
C PHE A 48 -9.57 -3.42 1.43
N LYS A 49 -10.60 -3.10 0.65
CA LYS A 49 -10.84 -3.75 -0.64
C LYS A 49 -9.71 -3.46 -1.63
N VAL A 50 -9.16 -2.25 -1.63
CA VAL A 50 -8.00 -1.90 -2.46
C VAL A 50 -6.75 -2.64 -1.98
N LEU A 51 -6.47 -2.61 -0.67
CA LEU A 51 -5.29 -3.28 -0.09
C LEU A 51 -5.29 -4.79 -0.32
N GLN A 52 -6.45 -5.44 -0.38
CA GLN A 52 -6.55 -6.87 -0.74
C GLN A 52 -6.05 -7.19 -2.16
N LEU A 53 -5.92 -6.20 -3.04
CA LEU A 53 -5.48 -6.37 -4.42
C LEU A 53 -4.18 -5.61 -4.72
N ASP A 54 -3.62 -4.98 -3.69
CA ASP A 54 -2.45 -4.14 -3.79
C ASP A 54 -1.20 -5.02 -4.05
N PRO A 55 -0.35 -4.67 -5.04
CA PRO A 55 0.86 -5.42 -5.33
C PRO A 55 1.93 -5.39 -4.22
N GLY A 56 1.81 -4.47 -3.25
CA GLY A 56 2.54 -4.44 -2.00
C GLY A 56 1.99 -5.38 -0.93
N PHE A 57 0.78 -5.92 -1.12
CA PHE A 57 0.12 -6.91 -0.25
C PHE A 57 -0.12 -8.29 -0.90
N PRO A 58 0.85 -8.92 -1.60
CA PRO A 58 0.60 -10.18 -2.31
C PRO A 58 0.42 -11.36 -1.35
N HIS A 59 -0.74 -12.02 -1.42
CA HIS A 59 -1.18 -13.11 -0.53
C HIS A 59 -0.28 -14.35 -0.47
N HIS A 60 0.57 -14.58 -1.48
CA HIS A 60 1.51 -15.71 -1.47
C HIS A 60 2.79 -15.40 -0.67
N TYR A 61 3.06 -14.13 -0.38
CA TYR A 61 4.25 -13.65 0.31
C TYR A 61 3.91 -13.05 1.68
N LEU A 62 2.67 -12.58 1.86
CA LEU A 62 2.16 -11.95 3.07
C LEU A 62 0.84 -12.61 3.50
N ASP A 63 0.69 -12.91 4.79
CA ASP A 63 -0.60 -13.26 5.43
C ASP A 63 -1.15 -11.99 6.09
N VAL A 64 -1.88 -11.21 5.28
CA VAL A 64 -2.52 -9.95 5.69
C VAL A 64 -3.93 -10.25 6.20
N ARG A 65 -4.27 -9.72 7.36
CA ARG A 65 -5.60 -9.85 7.95
C ARG A 65 -6.17 -8.48 8.23
N TYR A 66 -7.46 -8.31 7.96
CA TYR A 66 -8.17 -7.05 8.09
C TYR A 66 -9.27 -7.17 9.14
N GLU A 67 -9.39 -6.15 9.98
CA GLU A 67 -10.43 -6.01 10.99
C GLU A 67 -11.13 -4.66 10.76
N LEU A 68 -12.36 -4.72 10.24
CA LEU A 68 -13.19 -3.54 10.02
C LEU A 68 -14.03 -3.29 11.28
N ILE A 69 -13.82 -2.14 11.94
CA ILE A 69 -14.67 -1.72 13.05
C ILE A 69 -15.89 -0.97 12.50
N ASP A 70 -15.65 0.06 11.70
CA ASP A 70 -16.65 0.82 10.95
C ASP A 70 -16.01 1.55 9.75
N GLU A 71 -16.74 2.44 9.07
CA GLU A 71 -16.22 3.14 7.89
C GLU A 71 -15.16 4.21 8.21
N SER A 72 -14.94 4.55 9.48
CA SER A 72 -13.92 5.50 9.93
C SER A 72 -12.76 4.86 10.69
N HIS A 73 -12.86 3.57 11.06
CA HIS A 73 -11.86 2.91 11.88
C HIS A 73 -11.69 1.41 11.55
N GLY A 74 -10.44 0.95 11.49
CA GLY A 74 -10.13 -0.47 11.36
C GLY A 74 -8.65 -0.76 11.58
N PHE A 75 -8.29 -2.04 11.48
CA PHE A 75 -6.91 -2.50 11.60
C PHE A 75 -6.54 -3.43 10.46
N PHE A 76 -5.26 -3.46 10.11
CA PHE A 76 -4.68 -4.60 9.40
C PHE A 76 -3.44 -5.10 10.12
N GLU A 77 -3.18 -6.40 10.01
CA GLU A 77 -2.01 -7.04 10.59
C GLU A 77 -1.37 -8.02 9.62
N LEU A 78 -0.05 -8.19 9.73
CA LEU A 78 0.67 -9.24 9.02
C LEU A 78 0.94 -10.38 9.98
N ALA A 79 0.09 -11.41 9.96
CA ALA A 79 0.33 -12.64 10.70
C ALA A 79 1.63 -13.32 10.22
N TYR A 80 1.96 -13.14 8.95
CA TYR A 80 3.25 -13.46 8.34
C TYR A 80 3.63 -12.39 7.31
N CYS A 81 4.89 -11.94 7.35
CA CYS A 81 5.44 -10.98 6.41
C CYS A 81 6.71 -11.54 5.78
N GLY A 82 6.63 -12.01 4.54
CA GLY A 82 7.79 -12.51 3.78
C GLY A 82 8.90 -11.46 3.64
N ALA A 83 8.54 -10.17 3.48
CA ALA A 83 9.51 -9.08 3.39
C ALA A 83 10.35 -8.98 4.67
N LEU A 84 9.70 -9.11 5.84
CA LEU A 84 10.40 -9.18 7.12
C LEU A 84 11.31 -10.40 7.20
N MET A 85 10.84 -11.58 6.78
CA MET A 85 11.65 -12.80 6.82
C MET A 85 12.87 -12.72 5.91
N ASP A 86 12.78 -11.98 4.79
CA ASP A 86 13.93 -11.70 3.93
C ASP A 86 14.87 -10.64 4.52
N ALA A 87 14.35 -9.70 5.32
CA ALA A 87 15.10 -8.61 5.93
C ALA A 87 15.84 -9.01 7.23
N GLU A 88 15.23 -9.84 8.07
CA GLU A 88 15.79 -10.23 9.38
C GLU A 88 17.20 -10.82 9.33
N PRO A 89 17.56 -11.69 8.36
CA PRO A 89 18.92 -12.20 8.22
C PRO A 89 19.99 -11.12 8.02
N TRP A 90 19.59 -9.92 7.58
CA TRP A 90 20.47 -8.77 7.37
C TRP A 90 20.54 -7.81 8.57
N GLY A 91 19.88 -8.16 9.67
CA GLY A 91 19.96 -7.46 10.95
C GLY A 91 18.98 -6.28 11.10
N GLU A 92 18.92 -5.77 12.33
CA GLU A 92 17.92 -4.77 12.74
C GLU A 92 17.92 -3.50 11.89
N LYS A 93 19.08 -3.06 11.40
CA LYS A 93 19.15 -1.86 10.56
C LYS A 93 18.35 -2.02 9.27
N MET A 94 18.39 -3.20 8.65
CA MET A 94 17.61 -3.48 7.46
C MET A 94 16.11 -3.55 7.81
N VAL A 95 15.77 -4.25 8.89
CA VAL A 95 14.39 -4.32 9.40
C VAL A 95 13.80 -2.93 9.66
N THR A 96 14.52 -2.06 10.38
CA THR A 96 14.09 -0.68 10.64
C THR A 96 13.96 0.14 9.36
N GLY A 97 14.91 -0.02 8.42
CA GLY A 97 14.85 0.61 7.10
C GLY A 97 13.54 0.37 6.37
N MET A 98 13.04 -0.87 6.41
CA MET A 98 11.78 -1.24 5.79
C MET A 98 10.57 -0.88 6.66
N CYS A 99 10.51 -1.39 7.89
CA CYS A 99 9.31 -1.35 8.70
C CYS A 99 9.03 0.01 9.37
N HIS A 100 10.04 0.88 9.50
CA HIS A 100 9.89 2.20 10.16
C HIS A 100 10.05 3.37 9.20
N HIS A 101 10.53 3.13 7.98
CA HIS A 101 10.79 4.23 7.06
C HIS A 101 10.10 4.04 5.72
N ILE A 102 10.22 2.87 5.10
CA ILE A 102 9.49 2.61 3.85
C ILE A 102 7.99 2.48 4.13
N GLU A 103 7.58 1.61 5.06
CA GLU A 103 6.16 1.42 5.40
C GLU A 103 5.49 2.72 5.90
N ASP A 104 6.06 3.38 6.92
CA ASP A 104 5.59 4.70 7.40
C ASP A 104 5.55 5.77 6.31
N GLY A 105 6.55 5.78 5.42
CA GLY A 105 6.66 6.80 4.39
C GLY A 105 5.64 6.65 3.26
N THR A 106 4.89 5.55 3.21
CA THR A 106 4.12 5.13 2.03
C THR A 106 2.65 4.84 2.32
N PHE A 107 2.31 4.25 3.46
CA PHE A 107 0.94 3.81 3.74
C PHE A 107 -0.11 4.92 3.65
N ASP A 108 0.18 6.12 4.16
CA ASP A 108 -0.75 7.24 4.02
C ASP A 108 -0.99 7.65 2.57
N TYR A 109 0.02 7.62 1.71
CA TYR A 109 -0.17 7.92 0.28
C TYR A 109 -1.09 6.91 -0.38
N THR A 110 -0.97 5.64 0.00
CA THR A 110 -1.83 4.57 -0.51
C THR A 110 -3.27 4.72 0.00
N ALA A 111 -3.46 4.93 1.30
CA ALA A 111 -4.78 5.09 1.89
C ALA A 111 -5.47 6.39 1.46
N GLN A 112 -4.71 7.49 1.35
CA GLN A 112 -5.26 8.79 0.99
C GLN A 112 -5.65 8.94 -0.48
N ALA A 113 -5.18 8.03 -1.33
CA ALA A 113 -5.72 7.88 -2.68
C ALA A 113 -7.18 7.39 -2.69
N VAL A 114 -7.64 6.76 -1.60
CA VAL A 114 -9.04 6.41 -1.39
C VAL A 114 -9.77 7.51 -0.62
N ASN A 115 -9.18 7.99 0.48
CA ASN A 115 -9.77 9.03 1.32
C ASN A 115 -8.70 10.00 1.83
N PRO A 116 -8.72 11.28 1.43
CA PRO A 116 -7.72 12.28 1.84
C PRO A 116 -7.54 12.47 3.36
N LYS A 117 -8.44 11.93 4.17
CA LYS A 117 -8.44 11.99 5.64
C LYS A 117 -8.09 10.68 6.32
N ALA A 118 -7.76 9.63 5.56
CA ALA A 118 -7.24 8.39 6.11
C ALA A 118 -5.80 8.56 6.62
N HIS A 119 -5.52 8.01 7.79
CA HIS A 119 -4.18 7.92 8.35
C HIS A 119 -3.92 6.49 8.83
N ILE A 120 -2.72 5.97 8.54
CA ILE A 120 -2.29 4.64 8.95
C ILE A 120 -1.16 4.78 9.98
N THR A 121 -1.37 4.29 11.19
CA THR A 121 -0.39 4.34 12.27
C THR A 121 -0.08 2.95 12.80
N HIS A 122 1.16 2.71 13.23
CA HIS A 122 1.55 1.40 13.75
C HIS A 122 1.04 1.23 15.18
N VAL A 123 0.39 0.10 15.45
CA VAL A 123 0.16 -0.40 16.82
C VAL A 123 1.45 -1.06 17.33
N HIS A 124 2.05 -1.88 16.47
CA HIS A 124 3.39 -2.43 16.67
C HIS A 124 4.02 -2.87 15.36
N ARG A 125 5.34 -2.98 15.38
CA ARG A 125 6.13 -3.39 14.22
C ARG A 125 7.47 -4.01 14.63
N PRO A 126 8.16 -4.70 13.72
CA PRO A 126 9.50 -5.24 13.94
C PRO A 126 10.54 -4.14 14.25
N PRO A 127 11.72 -4.44 14.84
CA PRO A 127 12.23 -5.78 15.16
C PRO A 127 11.36 -6.56 16.15
N ARG A 128 11.24 -7.88 15.94
CA ARG A 128 10.38 -8.72 16.77
C ARG A 128 11.02 -8.99 18.13
N VAL A 129 10.36 -8.54 19.19
CA VAL A 129 10.74 -8.80 20.59
C VAL A 129 9.51 -9.33 21.34
N PRO A 130 9.51 -10.61 21.79
CA PRO A 130 10.48 -11.66 21.49
C PRO A 130 10.55 -12.00 19.99
N SER A 131 11.59 -12.71 19.55
CA SER A 131 11.84 -13.02 18.13
C SER A 131 10.81 -13.97 17.49
N ASP A 132 9.82 -14.44 18.24
CA ASP A 132 8.68 -15.24 17.79
C ASP A 132 7.35 -14.45 17.87
N ARG A 133 7.39 -13.14 18.13
CA ARG A 133 6.20 -12.29 18.16
C ARG A 133 5.38 -12.43 16.87
N SER A 134 4.09 -12.71 17.03
CA SER A 134 3.08 -12.73 15.99
C SER A 134 1.81 -12.00 16.49
N PRO A 135 1.09 -11.25 15.63
CA PRO A 135 1.44 -10.93 14.25
C PRO A 135 2.73 -10.09 14.17
N HIS A 136 3.44 -10.17 13.04
CA HIS A 136 4.72 -9.49 12.83
C HIS A 136 4.59 -7.97 12.99
N CYS A 137 3.52 -7.39 12.43
CA CYS A 137 3.12 -6.00 12.64
C CYS A 137 1.61 -5.89 12.68
N ARG A 138 1.12 -4.79 13.28
CA ARG A 138 -0.28 -4.40 13.29
C ARG A 138 -0.37 -2.89 13.16
N TRP A 139 -1.33 -2.46 12.35
CA TRP A 139 -1.55 -1.07 11.97
C TRP A 139 -3.02 -0.71 12.14
N GLU A 140 -3.25 0.51 12.57
CA GLU A 140 -4.56 1.12 12.75
C GLU A 140 -4.80 2.10 11.59
N ILE A 141 -6.00 2.06 11.03
CA ILE A 141 -6.47 3.03 10.04
C ILE A 141 -7.57 3.84 10.69
N THR A 142 -7.40 5.16 10.71
CA THR A 142 -8.41 6.12 11.15
C THR A 142 -8.74 7.11 10.04
N ILE A 143 -10.00 7.52 9.96
CA ILE A 143 -10.46 8.60 9.09
C ILE A 143 -11.08 9.68 9.98
N ASP A 144 -10.40 10.81 10.08
CA ASP A 144 -10.81 11.95 10.91
C ASP A 144 -10.56 13.25 10.12
N ASP A 145 -11.48 14.21 10.19
CA ASP A 145 -11.37 15.48 9.50
C ASP A 145 -10.13 16.28 9.92
N ASP A 146 -9.64 16.06 11.15
CA ASP A 146 -8.42 16.67 11.69
C ASP A 146 -7.13 16.00 11.18
N ASN A 147 -7.22 14.84 10.51
CA ASN A 147 -6.04 14.19 9.93
C ASN A 147 -5.42 15.05 8.81
N GLU A 148 -4.08 15.06 8.80
CA GLU A 148 -3.31 15.74 7.76
C GLU A 148 -3.51 15.04 6.41
N THR A 149 -3.79 15.83 5.38
CA THR A 149 -3.82 15.35 4.00
C THR A 149 -2.43 15.51 3.39
N VAL A 150 -1.81 14.39 3.01
CA VAL A 150 -0.52 14.41 2.34
C VAL A 150 -0.66 15.05 0.96
N PRO A 151 0.26 15.95 0.56
CA PRO A 151 0.24 16.50 -0.78
C PRO A 151 0.56 15.41 -1.80
N GLU A 152 -0.03 15.50 -2.99
CA GLU A 152 0.32 14.61 -4.10
C GLU A 152 1.82 14.74 -4.41
N ALA A 153 2.55 13.62 -4.36
CA ALA A 153 3.99 13.59 -4.60
C ALA A 153 4.30 13.92 -6.07
N ASP A 154 5.43 14.58 -6.32
CA ASP A 154 5.81 14.97 -7.68
C ASP A 154 6.02 13.77 -8.61
N ILE A 155 6.54 12.66 -8.07
CA ILE A 155 6.67 11.41 -8.81
C ILE A 155 5.31 10.79 -9.17
N THR A 156 4.27 10.97 -8.35
CA THR A 156 2.90 10.53 -8.68
C THR A 156 2.39 11.23 -9.94
N LYS A 157 2.64 12.54 -10.08
CA LYS A 157 2.27 13.32 -11.28
C LYS A 157 2.97 12.78 -12.52
N ILE A 158 4.24 12.40 -12.40
CA ILE A 158 5.02 11.79 -13.49
C ILE A 158 4.41 10.42 -13.86
N VAL A 159 4.15 9.56 -12.87
CA VAL A 159 3.59 8.22 -13.09
C VAL A 159 2.24 8.30 -13.78
N ARG A 160 1.35 9.21 -13.38
CA ARG A 160 0.05 9.46 -14.04
C ARG A 160 0.18 9.79 -15.53
N GLY A 161 1.24 10.50 -15.92
CA GLY A 161 1.51 10.85 -17.31
C GLY A 161 2.04 9.69 -18.17
N THR A 162 2.34 8.54 -17.59
CA THR A 162 2.90 7.41 -18.34
C THR A 162 1.84 6.64 -19.15
N THR A 163 2.28 5.98 -20.22
CA THR A 163 1.43 5.04 -20.97
C THR A 163 0.98 3.88 -20.08
N ALA A 164 1.82 3.43 -19.14
CA ALA A 164 1.46 2.36 -18.22
C ALA A 164 0.25 2.73 -17.35
N ALA A 165 0.21 3.96 -16.82
CA ALA A 165 -0.89 4.44 -15.99
C ALA A 165 -2.22 4.60 -16.77
N THR A 166 -2.14 4.99 -18.04
CA THR A 166 -3.32 5.28 -18.88
C THR A 166 -3.75 4.13 -19.78
N PHE A 167 -2.99 3.03 -19.80
CA PHE A 167 -3.27 1.87 -20.64
C PHE A 167 -4.62 1.23 -20.27
N LYS A 168 -5.45 0.96 -21.29
CA LYS A 168 -6.69 0.20 -21.16
C LYS A 168 -6.57 -1.09 -21.96
N TYR A 169 -6.83 -2.21 -21.30
CA TYR A 169 -6.90 -3.50 -21.99
C TYR A 169 -8.07 -3.50 -22.98
N PRO A 170 -7.89 -4.06 -24.20
CA PRO A 170 -9.02 -4.32 -25.09
C PRO A 170 -9.96 -5.32 -24.42
N PRO A 171 -11.27 -5.38 -24.78
CA PRO A 171 -12.19 -6.36 -24.22
C PRO A 171 -11.65 -7.79 -24.25
N MET A 172 -12.11 -8.61 -23.30
CA MET A 172 -11.80 -10.04 -23.26
C MET A 172 -12.29 -10.73 -24.55
N ARG A 173 -11.82 -11.96 -24.78
CA ARG A 173 -12.13 -12.70 -26.03
C ARG A 173 -13.62 -12.88 -26.30
N ASP A 174 -14.45 -12.86 -25.25
CA ASP A 174 -15.91 -12.96 -25.30
C ASP A 174 -16.63 -11.60 -25.47
N GLY A 175 -15.88 -10.51 -25.58
CA GLY A 175 -16.39 -9.14 -25.69
C GLY A 175 -16.63 -8.46 -24.33
N THR A 176 -16.41 -9.13 -23.21
CA THR A 176 -16.58 -8.54 -21.87
C THR A 176 -15.54 -7.44 -21.65
N PRO A 177 -15.93 -6.21 -21.27
CA PRO A 177 -14.98 -5.13 -21.00
C PRO A 177 -14.21 -5.40 -19.69
N HIS A 178 -12.93 -5.00 -19.64
CA HIS A 178 -12.13 -5.11 -18.41
C HIS A 178 -12.55 -4.13 -17.31
N ILE A 179 -13.14 -3.00 -17.71
CA ILE A 179 -13.75 -2.06 -16.78
C ILE A 179 -15.26 -2.33 -16.84
N PRO A 180 -15.87 -2.83 -15.76
CA PRO A 180 -17.30 -3.04 -15.71
C PRO A 180 -18.04 -1.74 -16.03
N ALA A 181 -19.11 -1.82 -16.82
CA ALA A 181 -20.00 -0.68 -16.96
C ALA A 181 -20.57 -0.38 -15.58
N LYS A 182 -20.44 0.88 -15.12
CA LYS A 182 -21.16 1.33 -13.92
C LYS A 182 -22.63 1.00 -14.14
N GLN A 183 -23.21 0.25 -13.23
CA GLN A 183 -24.65 0.02 -13.28
C GLN A 183 -25.32 1.37 -13.05
N VAL A 184 -25.81 1.98 -14.11
CA VAL A 184 -26.69 3.14 -14.00
C VAL A 184 -28.02 2.59 -13.53
N GLY A 185 -28.27 2.66 -12.23
CA GLY A 185 -29.54 2.32 -11.60
C GLY A 185 -29.59 2.87 -10.18
N ASN A 186 -30.74 3.19 -9.61
CA ASN A 186 -32.13 3.19 -10.08
C ASN A 186 -32.93 4.01 -9.06
#